data_AF-A0A496W6N3-F1
#
_entry.id   AF-A0A496W6N3-F1
#
_cell.length_a   1.000
_cell.length_b   1.000
_cell.length_c   1.000
_cell.angle_alpha   90.00
_cell.angle_beta   90.00
_cell.angle_gamma   90.00
#
_symmetry.space_group_name_H-M   'P 1'
#
loop_
_entity.id
_entity.type
_entity.pdbx_description
1 polymer ?
#
loop_
_entity_poly.entity_id
_entity_poly.type
_entity_poly.pdbx_seq_one_letter_code
_entity_poly.pdbx_strand_id
1 'polypeptide(L)'
;MISFFSVFSVFSVKARLFFNRKKTKSIRLLALINDQEMIDMIERMIARDNLLLDTPYIRRWRDEGFQDGFQDGLEEGREEGFDKGLKKGSLIARRRSLLEVLAKRFEPPFPLYQEIEEDLSTITNERKLKTLLTTAIQSEDLTAFKNVMDNL
;
A
#
# COMPACT_ATOMS: atom_id res chain seq x y z
N MET A 1 -15.10 -7.38 -2.90
CA MET A 1 -14.89 -8.84 -2.98
C MET A 1 -13.45 -9.08 -3.35
N ILE A 2 -12.56 -9.06 -2.36
CA ILE A 2 -11.15 -9.43 -2.53
C ILE A 2 -11.01 -10.83 -1.95
N SER A 3 -10.44 -11.71 -2.76
CA SER A 3 -10.53 -13.15 -2.65
C SER A 3 -9.80 -13.71 -1.42
N PHE A 4 -10.56 -14.04 -0.38
CA PHE A 4 -10.13 -14.83 0.80
C PHE A 4 -9.51 -16.20 0.45
N PHE A 5 -9.62 -16.64 -0.80
CA PHE A 5 -9.14 -17.94 -1.28
C PHE A 5 -7.60 -18.06 -1.40
N SER A 6 -6.85 -16.95 -1.50
CA SER A 6 -5.40 -17.03 -1.74
C SER A 6 -4.59 -17.38 -0.49
N VAL A 7 -4.93 -16.77 0.66
CA VAL A 7 -4.20 -16.95 1.92
C VAL A 7 -4.42 -18.36 2.52
N PHE A 8 -5.62 -18.91 2.34
CA PHE A 8 -5.98 -20.24 2.87
C PHE A 8 -5.28 -21.40 2.15
N SER A 9 -4.98 -21.26 0.86
CA SER A 9 -4.34 -22.32 0.05
C SER A 9 -2.92 -22.63 0.53
N VAL A 10 -2.14 -21.59 0.86
CA VAL A 10 -0.77 -21.75 1.37
C VAL A 10 -0.79 -22.28 2.82
N PHE A 11 -1.79 -21.88 3.61
CA PHE A 11 -2.03 -22.32 4.98
C PHE A 11 -2.22 -23.84 5.11
N SER A 12 -3.06 -24.43 4.25
CA SER A 12 -3.40 -25.86 4.31
C SER A 12 -2.23 -26.78 3.89
N VAL A 13 -1.41 -26.35 2.92
CA VAL A 13 -0.29 -27.15 2.40
C VAL A 13 0.91 -27.17 3.37
N LYS A 14 1.19 -26.04 4.05
CA LYS A 14 2.34 -25.93 4.96
C LYS A 14 2.08 -26.61 6.32
N ALA A 15 0.84 -26.56 6.81
CA ALA A 15 0.40 -27.32 7.99
C ALA A 15 0.59 -28.83 7.81
N ARG A 16 0.29 -29.35 6.61
CA ARG A 16 0.43 -30.77 6.25
C ARG A 16 1.88 -31.26 6.23
N LEU A 17 2.84 -30.41 5.85
CA LEU A 17 4.25 -30.78 5.73
C LEU A 17 5.00 -30.78 7.08
N PHE A 18 4.61 -29.93 8.03
CA PHE A 18 5.36 -29.76 9.28
C PHE A 18 5.07 -30.85 10.33
N PHE A 19 3.89 -31.46 10.29
CA PHE A 19 3.44 -32.49 11.24
C PHE A 19 4.17 -33.84 11.13
N ASN A 20 4.96 -34.05 10.07
CA ASN A 20 5.58 -35.35 9.75
C ASN A 20 6.95 -35.60 10.42
N ARG A 21 7.46 -34.68 11.27
CA ARG A 21 8.86 -34.75 11.74
C ARG A 21 9.14 -35.33 13.14
N LYS A 22 8.18 -35.65 14.01
CA LYS A 22 8.50 -36.41 15.25
C LYS A 22 7.43 -37.44 15.64
N LYS A 23 7.91 -38.65 15.90
CA LYS A 23 7.15 -39.88 16.17
C LYS A 23 6.32 -39.78 17.46
N THR A 24 5.02 -39.61 17.32
CA THR A 24 4.02 -40.08 18.29
C THR A 24 2.83 -40.58 17.48
N LYS A 25 2.47 -41.86 17.63
CA LYS A 25 1.43 -42.53 16.81
C LYS A 25 0.08 -41.78 16.84
N SER A 26 -0.20 -41.06 17.92
CA SER A 26 -1.39 -40.22 18.12
C SER A 26 -1.46 -39.00 17.18
N ILE A 27 -0.30 -38.45 16.80
CA ILE A 27 -0.20 -37.26 15.92
C ILE A 27 -0.58 -37.63 14.47
N ARG A 28 -0.29 -38.85 14.00
CA ARG A 28 -0.70 -39.25 12.64
C ARG A 28 -2.22 -39.31 12.44
N LEU A 29 -2.99 -39.56 13.50
CA LEU A 29 -4.46 -39.58 13.40
C LEU A 29 -5.02 -38.17 13.15
N LEU A 30 -4.42 -37.14 13.78
CA LEU A 30 -4.84 -35.74 13.63
C LEU A 30 -4.51 -35.19 12.23
N ALA A 31 -3.49 -35.72 11.55
CA ALA A 31 -3.15 -35.34 10.17
C ALA A 31 -4.10 -35.90 9.10
N LEU A 32 -4.97 -36.84 9.46
CA LEU A 32 -5.98 -37.43 8.58
C LEU A 32 -7.34 -36.73 8.68
N ILE A 33 -7.50 -35.82 9.64
CA ILE A 33 -8.71 -35.03 9.84
C ILE A 33 -8.63 -33.79 8.93
N ASN A 34 -9.73 -33.42 8.28
CA ASN A 34 -9.79 -32.20 7.46
C ASN A 34 -9.57 -30.96 8.35
N ASP A 35 -8.95 -29.90 7.81
CA ASP A 35 -8.67 -28.66 8.54
C ASP A 35 -9.94 -28.09 9.19
N GLN A 36 -11.09 -28.20 8.49
CA GLN A 36 -12.39 -27.77 9.00
C GLN A 36 -12.88 -28.59 10.21
N GLU A 37 -12.72 -29.91 10.17
CA GLU A 37 -13.15 -30.80 11.26
C GLU A 37 -12.25 -30.64 12.49
N MET A 38 -10.96 -30.35 12.29
CA MET A 38 -10.01 -30.01 13.34
C MET A 38 -10.38 -28.68 14.01
N ILE A 39 -10.70 -27.65 13.22
CA ILE A 39 -11.15 -26.34 13.73
C ILE A 39 -12.43 -26.51 14.55
N ASP A 40 -13.44 -27.18 13.99
CA ASP A 40 -14.71 -27.41 14.69
C ASP A 40 -14.53 -28.20 16.00
N MET A 41 -13.59 -29.16 16.03
CA MET A 41 -13.27 -29.91 17.24
C MET A 41 -12.59 -29.02 18.30
N ILE A 42 -11.62 -28.20 17.90
CA ILE A 42 -10.92 -27.26 18.78
C ILE A 42 -11.89 -26.20 19.33
N GLU A 43 -12.76 -25.63 18.48
CA GLU A 43 -13.78 -24.66 18.88
C GLU A 43 -14.76 -25.25 19.90
N ARG A 44 -15.20 -26.50 19.71
CA ARG A 44 -16.06 -27.19 20.67
C ARG A 44 -15.36 -27.47 21.99
N MET A 45 -14.06 -27.79 21.99
CA MET A 45 -13.27 -28.00 23.21
C MET A 45 -13.07 -26.70 23.99
N ILE A 46 -12.83 -25.58 23.31
CA ILE A 46 -12.71 -24.24 23.93
C ILE A 46 -14.06 -23.80 24.51
N ALA A 47 -15.15 -23.99 23.76
CA ALA A 47 -16.49 -23.53 24.15
C ALA A 47 -17.14 -24.34 25.27
N ARG A 48 -16.88 -25.65 25.37
CA ARG A 48 -17.50 -26.52 26.39
C ARG A 48 -16.72 -26.60 27.69
N ASP A 49 -15.39 -26.65 27.62
CA ASP A 49 -14.58 -26.98 28.80
C ASP A 49 -13.87 -25.74 29.40
N ASN A 50 -14.13 -24.54 28.85
CA ASN A 50 -13.45 -23.28 29.18
C ASN A 50 -11.91 -23.44 29.23
N LEU A 51 -11.41 -24.39 28.43
CA LEU A 51 -10.01 -24.77 28.40
C LEU A 51 -9.28 -23.73 27.56
N LEU A 52 -8.74 -22.71 28.24
CA LEU A 52 -7.65 -21.90 27.70
C LEU A 52 -6.43 -22.83 27.59
N LEU A 53 -6.38 -23.61 26.51
CA LEU A 53 -5.26 -24.48 26.16
C LEU A 53 -4.07 -23.60 25.78
N ASP A 54 -3.36 -23.10 26.79
CA ASP A 54 -2.08 -22.43 26.63
C ASP A 54 -0.95 -23.45 26.38
N THR A 55 -1.21 -24.31 25.40
CA THR A 55 -0.28 -25.35 24.96
C THR A 55 0.86 -24.70 24.18
N PRO A 56 2.05 -25.31 24.18
CA PRO A 56 3.16 -24.86 23.34
C PRO A 56 2.81 -24.72 21.85
N TYR A 57 1.79 -25.47 21.40
CA TYR A 57 1.30 -25.42 20.03
C TYR A 57 0.48 -24.15 19.73
N ILE A 58 -0.49 -23.82 20.58
CA ILE A 58 -1.28 -22.58 20.45
C ILE A 58 -0.41 -21.33 20.60
N ARG A 59 0.61 -21.36 21.48
CA ARG A 59 1.58 -20.26 21.60
C ARG A 59 2.34 -20.02 20.29
N ARG A 60 2.92 -21.08 19.72
CA ARG A 60 3.65 -20.98 18.44
C ARG A 60 2.76 -20.50 17.32
N TRP A 61 1.54 -21.01 17.21
CA TRP A 61 0.57 -20.55 16.20
C TRP A 61 0.18 -19.09 16.36
N ARG A 62 0.05 -18.60 17.61
CA ARG A 62 -0.18 -17.18 17.87
C ARG A 62 1.03 -16.34 17.50
N ASP A 63 2.23 -16.80 17.86
CA ASP A 63 3.49 -16.11 17.56
C ASP A 63 3.74 -16.04 16.05
N GLU A 64 3.51 -17.14 15.33
CA GLU A 64 3.59 -17.23 13.86
C GLU A 64 2.53 -16.34 13.20
N GLY A 65 1.26 -16.43 13.61
CA GLY A 65 0.20 -15.57 13.05
C GLY A 65 0.42 -14.08 13.34
N PHE A 66 1.01 -13.74 14.49
CA PHE A 66 1.41 -12.37 14.80
C PHE A 66 2.60 -11.92 13.95
N GLN A 67 3.60 -12.78 13.76
CA GLN A 67 4.76 -12.48 12.91
C GLN A 67 4.35 -12.29 11.44
N ASP A 68 3.51 -13.17 10.90
CA ASP A 68 3.03 -13.10 9.53
C ASP A 68 2.17 -11.85 9.34
N GLY A 69 1.19 -11.61 10.21
CA GLY A 69 0.34 -10.41 10.12
C GLY A 69 1.11 -9.09 10.30
N PHE A 70 2.17 -9.09 11.11
CA PHE A 70 3.05 -7.94 11.25
C PHE A 70 3.91 -7.71 10.00
N GLN A 71 4.45 -8.78 9.40
CA GLN A 71 5.23 -8.69 8.16
C GLN A 71 4.37 -8.20 6.99
N ASP A 72 3.20 -8.80 6.80
CA ASP A 72 2.26 -8.43 5.75
C ASP A 72 1.85 -6.95 5.89
N GLY A 73 1.46 -6.53 7.10
CA GLY A 73 1.07 -5.14 7.35
C GLY A 73 2.21 -4.13 7.16
N LEU A 74 3.45 -4.52 7.48
CA LEU A 74 4.63 -3.69 7.24
C LEU A 74 4.93 -3.57 5.74
N GLU A 75 4.82 -4.66 5.00
CA GLU A 75 5.08 -4.69 3.55
C GLU A 75 4.03 -3.88 2.79
N GLU A 76 2.74 -4.10 3.05
CA GLU A 76 1.65 -3.32 2.46
C GLU A 76 1.79 -1.82 2.78
N GLY A 77 2.04 -1.48 4.06
CA GLY A 77 2.22 -0.09 4.48
C GLY A 77 3.42 0.58 3.83
N ARG A 78 4.53 -0.15 3.64
CA ARG A 78 5.72 0.34 2.95
C ARG A 78 5.44 0.59 1.47
N GLU A 79 4.79 -0.34 0.78
CA GLU A 79 4.48 -0.21 -0.64
C GLU A 79 3.54 0.96 -0.92
N GLU A 80 2.43 1.05 -0.18
CA GLU A 80 1.50 2.16 -0.32
C GLU A 80 2.15 3.51 0.00
N GLY A 81 2.96 3.57 1.06
CA GLY A 81 3.66 4.78 1.47
C GLY A 81 4.67 5.24 0.40
N PHE A 82 5.41 4.29 -0.16
CA PHE A 82 6.37 4.55 -1.23
C PHE A 82 5.68 5.09 -2.50
N ASP A 83 4.60 4.45 -2.95
CA ASP A 83 3.86 4.88 -4.13
C ASP A 83 3.21 6.26 -3.97
N LYS A 84 2.60 6.52 -2.81
CA LYS A 84 2.04 7.85 -2.49
C LYS A 84 3.16 8.90 -2.46
N GLY A 85 4.31 8.56 -1.88
CA GLY A 85 5.49 9.42 -1.81
C GLY A 85 6.03 9.78 -3.20
N LEU A 86 6.21 8.78 -4.07
CA LEU A 86 6.69 8.99 -5.44
C LEU A 86 5.75 9.87 -6.25
N LYS A 87 4.44 9.62 -6.22
CA LYS A 87 3.45 10.44 -6.93
C LYS A 87 3.46 11.88 -6.45
N LYS A 88 3.49 12.10 -5.12
CA LYS A 88 3.56 13.44 -4.53
C LYS A 88 4.86 14.15 -4.92
N GLY A 89 5.99 13.45 -4.84
CA GLY A 89 7.31 13.98 -5.22
C GLY A 89 7.39 14.38 -6.70
N SER A 90 6.87 13.55 -7.59
CA SER A 90 6.76 13.83 -9.03
C SER A 90 5.97 15.13 -9.30
N LEU A 91 4.81 15.30 -8.67
CA LEU A 91 3.99 16.51 -8.81
C LEU A 91 4.73 17.77 -8.33
N ILE A 92 5.35 17.71 -7.14
CA ILE A 92 6.12 18.83 -6.59
C ILE A 92 7.27 19.20 -7.52
N ALA A 93 8.03 18.21 -7.99
CA ALA A 93 9.17 18.43 -8.89
C ALA A 93 8.73 19.10 -10.20
N ARG A 94 7.61 18.66 -10.80
CA ARG A 94 7.07 19.26 -12.03
C ARG A 94 6.63 20.71 -11.83
N ARG A 95 5.93 21.00 -10.74
CA ARG A 95 5.52 22.38 -10.40
C ARG A 95 6.75 23.28 -10.22
N ARG A 96 7.77 22.79 -9.51
CA ARG A 96 9.02 23.54 -9.32
C ARG A 96 9.72 23.81 -10.65
N SER A 97 9.85 22.80 -11.52
CA SER A 97 10.43 22.99 -12.86
C SER A 97 9.66 24.01 -13.69
N LEU A 98 8.33 24.01 -13.62
CA LEU A 98 7.50 24.99 -14.32
C LEU A 98 7.76 26.41 -13.79
N LEU A 99 7.74 26.59 -12.47
CA LEU A 99 8.03 27.88 -11.84
C LEU A 99 9.45 28.37 -12.14
N GLU A 100 10.45 27.48 -12.15
CA GLU A 100 11.84 27.80 -12.53
C GLU A 100 11.93 28.30 -13.99
N VAL A 101 11.17 27.69 -14.92
CA VAL A 101 11.12 28.14 -16.31
C VAL A 101 10.47 29.52 -16.41
N LEU A 102 9.34 29.74 -15.72
CA LEU A 102 8.63 31.03 -15.73
C LEU A 102 9.51 32.13 -15.14
N ALA A 103 10.18 31.87 -14.02
CA ALA A 103 11.12 32.81 -13.39
C ALA A 103 12.25 33.21 -14.34
N LYS A 104 12.83 32.25 -15.07
CA LYS A 104 13.94 32.51 -16.00
C LYS A 104 13.54 33.19 -17.30
N ARG A 105 12.36 32.87 -17.86
CA ARG A 105 11.93 33.40 -19.15
C ARG A 105 11.27 34.77 -19.04
N PHE A 106 10.48 34.96 -17.99
CA PHE A 106 9.56 36.10 -17.92
C PHE A 106 9.83 37.03 -16.73
N GLU A 107 10.65 36.61 -15.76
CA GLU A 107 10.95 37.38 -14.54
C GLU A 107 9.70 38.07 -13.94
N PRO A 108 8.62 37.30 -13.66
CA PRO A 108 7.35 37.87 -13.25
C PRO A 108 7.47 38.66 -11.95
N PRO A 109 6.71 39.76 -11.79
CA PRO A 109 6.59 40.45 -10.51
C PRO A 109 6.12 39.49 -9.41
N PHE A 110 6.65 39.67 -8.20
CA PHE A 110 6.37 38.79 -7.05
C PHE A 110 4.86 38.48 -6.84
N PRO A 111 3.93 39.45 -6.89
CA PRO A 111 2.51 39.15 -6.69
C PRO A 111 1.94 38.16 -7.73
N LEU A 112 2.37 38.30 -8.99
CA LEU A 112 1.90 37.44 -10.08
C LEU A 112 2.55 36.05 -10.03
N TYR A 113 3.81 35.99 -9.62
CA TYR A 113 4.50 34.71 -9.39
C TYR A 113 3.82 33.90 -8.28
N GLN A 114 3.44 34.57 -7.18
CA GLN A 114 2.75 33.93 -6.07
C GLN A 114 1.36 33.40 -6.47
N GLU A 115 0.59 34.18 -7.24
CA GLU A 115 -0.71 33.74 -7.78
C GLU A 115 -0.57 32.47 -8.61
N ILE A 116 0.40 32.43 -9.53
CA ILE A 116 0.67 31.25 -10.36
C ILE A 116 1.10 30.05 -9.50
N GLU A 117 1.92 30.26 -8.47
CA GLU A 117 2.33 29.19 -7.56
C GLU A 117 1.12 28.59 -6.80
N GLU A 118 0.22 29.44 -6.32
CA GLU A 118 -1.02 29.04 -5.66
C GLU A 118 -1.92 28.23 -6.62
N ASP A 119 -2.11 28.70 -7.86
CA ASP A 119 -2.90 28.00 -8.87
C ASP A 119 -2.33 26.62 -9.21
N LEU A 120 -1.01 26.54 -9.44
CA LEU A 120 -0.32 25.28 -9.74
C LEU A 120 -0.40 24.28 -8.59
N SER A 121 -0.50 24.75 -7.34
CA SER A 121 -0.63 23.89 -6.16
C SER A 121 -1.91 23.05 -6.19
N THR A 122 -2.98 23.57 -6.81
CA THR A 122 -4.27 22.90 -6.93
C THR A 122 -4.28 21.81 -8.01
N ILE A 123 -3.37 21.86 -8.98
CA ILE A 123 -3.33 20.94 -10.12
C ILE A 123 -2.70 19.61 -9.72
N THR A 124 -3.50 18.55 -9.60
CA THR A 124 -3.04 17.19 -9.25
C THR A 124 -2.74 16.30 -10.45
N ASN A 125 -3.09 16.75 -11.66
CA ASN A 125 -2.94 15.95 -12.89
C ASN A 125 -1.57 16.18 -13.54
N GLU A 126 -0.72 15.15 -13.53
CA GLU A 126 0.61 15.22 -14.13
C GLU A 126 0.61 15.60 -15.62
N ARG A 127 -0.40 15.17 -16.39
CA ARG A 127 -0.48 15.48 -17.82
C ARG A 127 -0.72 16.97 -18.03
N LYS A 128 -1.61 17.57 -17.24
CA LYS A 128 -1.85 19.03 -17.28
C LYS A 128 -0.56 19.80 -16.99
N LEU A 129 0.17 19.41 -15.94
CA LEU A 129 1.46 20.05 -15.61
C LEU A 129 2.51 19.89 -16.72
N LYS A 130 2.57 18.73 -17.39
CA LYS A 130 3.47 18.53 -18.53
C LYS A 130 3.11 19.41 -19.72
N THR A 131 1.81 19.54 -20.03
CA THR A 131 1.33 20.45 -21.07
C THR A 131 1.68 21.88 -20.73
N LEU A 132 1.40 22.33 -19.50
CA LEU A 132 1.75 23.68 -19.02
C LEU A 132 3.25 23.97 -19.11
N LEU A 133 4.12 23.00 -18.79
CA LEU A 133 5.57 23.15 -18.97
C LEU A 133 5.95 23.37 -20.43
N THR A 134 5.31 22.67 -21.35
CA THR A 134 5.56 22.83 -22.79
C THR A 134 5.07 24.19 -23.26
N THR A 135 3.87 24.59 -22.82
CA THR A 135 3.30 25.92 -23.08
C THR A 135 4.21 27.01 -22.55
N ALA A 136 4.71 26.91 -21.32
CA ALA A 136 5.60 27.89 -20.71
C ALA A 136 6.91 28.11 -21.50
N ILE A 137 7.35 27.12 -22.28
CA ILE A 137 8.52 27.25 -23.17
C ILE A 137 8.13 27.88 -24.52
N GLN A 138 6.93 27.59 -25.01
CA GLN A 138 6.45 28.01 -26.33
C GLN A 138 5.77 29.39 -26.35
N SER A 139 5.20 29.82 -25.22
CA SER A 139 4.52 31.10 -25.11
C SER A 139 5.49 32.25 -25.34
N GLU A 140 5.02 33.27 -26.05
CA GLU A 140 5.76 34.50 -26.33
C GLU A 140 5.92 35.36 -25.07
N ASP A 141 4.85 35.45 -24.28
CA ASP A 141 4.81 36.21 -23.03
C ASP A 141 4.03 35.46 -21.93
N LEU A 142 4.09 36.04 -20.73
CA LEU A 142 3.44 35.50 -19.55
C LEU A 142 1.90 35.57 -19.63
N THR A 143 1.35 36.54 -20.35
CA THR A 143 -0.11 36.72 -20.51
C THR A 143 -0.69 35.59 -21.35
N ALA A 144 -0.03 35.23 -22.46
CA ALA A 144 -0.37 34.10 -23.31
C ALA A 144 -0.30 32.78 -22.54
N PHE A 145 0.71 32.61 -21.69
CA PHE A 145 0.79 31.46 -20.79
C PHE A 145 -0.39 31.42 -19.80
N LYS A 146 -0.68 32.53 -19.12
CA LYS A 146 -1.75 32.61 -18.12
C LYS A 146 -3.12 32.30 -18.72
N ASN A 147 -3.41 32.84 -19.91
CA ASN A 147 -4.64 32.52 -20.64
C ASN A 147 -4.78 31.01 -20.90
N VAL A 148 -3.71 30.30 -21.22
CA VAL A 148 -3.78 28.84 -21.41
C VAL A 148 -3.99 28.13 -20.07
N MET A 149 -3.36 28.60 -19.00
CA MET A 149 -3.52 28.04 -17.65
C MET A 149 -4.95 28.16 -17.14
N ASP A 150 -5.59 29.31 -17.33
CA ASP A 150 -6.96 29.59 -16.85
C ASP A 150 -8.03 28.77 -17.59
N ASN A 151 -7.71 28.27 -18.79
CA ASN A 151 -8.64 27.52 -19.65
C ASN A 151 -8.46 25.98 -19.58
N LEU A 152 -7.65 25.46 -18.64
CA LEU A 152 -7.13 24.08 -18.66
C LEU A 152 -7.82 23.07 -17.75
#